data_AF-A0A958VEI3-F1
#
_entry.id   AF-A0A958VEI3-F1
#
_cell.length_a   1.000
_cell.length_b   1.000
_cell.length_c   1.000
_cell.angle_alpha   90.00
_cell.angle_beta   90.00
_cell.angle_gamma   90.00
#
_symmetry.space_group_name_H-M   'P 1'
#
loop_
_entity.id
_entity.type
_entity.pdbx_description
1 polymer ?
#
loop_
_entity_poly.entity_id
_entity_poly.type
_entity_poly.pdbx_seq_one_letter_code
_entity_poly.pdbx_strand_id
1 'polypeptide(L)'
;MKFNYNVSIYQVLFSLSLIIFAIYKWQFIDLPLYWDEAWVYGPAVEEMVNNGVSLSPLAIRPEYSRGHPLLFHAIVAIWLKAFGVSVSTMHSFMLFISLITFGFLFALIRLISDERAAFFGVCFVMLQPTIIEQSGQLYPEMSLALATVAACYFYYKRSFWVYFTCATAAIMIKESGIVVIIAVSLFHFISMRRSKETVLNSIQKSIKYLTPLLIWFIYLGSLKITYGWFLFPEHIGLISFNPLIVWDKIEGYFVFVFIYHGSNFLITAGLLLIIYSIYKKKKLTFIIPFQIWMLVLFLVGFIVFGALNFYSSRYMTVAFLIYAVLFSTIIFSLNQHKWLLPLMVVILFGIQFELLKNKVNDEYYMSYVNPVECHEKAIGFALDNNLKNEKFYAFFLAREIMSKPVCGYVSNDEIFTNLQSKQNDKSTYYLFSSFDTDEEEIAFQKTLNAEVIFRYEQKENWVEIKRRID
;
A
#
# COMPACT_ATOMS: atom_id res chain seq x y z
N MET A 1 10.32 -26.46 -34.31
CA MET A 1 9.79 -26.45 -32.92
C MET A 1 8.39 -25.86 -32.97
N LYS A 2 7.33 -26.69 -32.95
CA LYS A 2 5.94 -26.18 -32.98
C LYS A 2 5.58 -25.75 -31.56
N PHE A 3 5.53 -24.45 -31.31
CA PHE A 3 5.00 -23.93 -30.06
C PHE A 3 3.48 -24.09 -30.06
N ASN A 4 2.98 -25.16 -29.44
CA ASN A 4 1.57 -25.29 -29.10
C ASN A 4 1.28 -24.36 -27.92
N TYR A 5 1.04 -23.07 -28.19
CA TYR A 5 0.48 -22.16 -27.19
C TYR A 5 -1.02 -22.40 -27.08
N ASN A 6 -1.41 -23.41 -26.30
CA ASN A 6 -2.79 -23.50 -25.82
C ASN A 6 -2.97 -22.43 -24.73
N VAL A 7 -3.28 -21.19 -25.14
CA VAL A 7 -3.65 -20.12 -24.21
C VAL A 7 -4.99 -20.46 -23.62
N SER A 8 -5.05 -20.52 -22.29
CA SER A 8 -6.27 -20.80 -21.56
C SER A 8 -7.20 -19.59 -21.55
N ILE A 9 -8.51 -19.81 -21.61
CA ILE A 9 -9.52 -18.74 -21.51
C ILE A 9 -9.30 -17.86 -20.28
N TYR A 10 -8.85 -18.44 -19.16
CA TYR A 10 -8.59 -17.70 -17.93
C TYR A 10 -7.40 -16.74 -18.04
N GLN A 11 -6.41 -17.04 -18.88
CA GLN A 11 -5.31 -16.12 -19.17
C GLN A 11 -5.79 -14.95 -20.02
N VAL A 12 -6.66 -15.20 -21.01
CA VAL A 12 -7.27 -14.14 -21.82
C VAL A 12 -8.14 -13.24 -20.97
N LEU A 13 -9.01 -13.83 -20.13
CA LEU A 13 -9.86 -13.08 -19.20
C LEU A 13 -9.03 -12.26 -18.21
N PHE A 14 -7.95 -12.83 -17.68
CA PHE A 14 -7.03 -12.10 -16.80
C PHE A 14 -6.42 -10.89 -17.50
N SER A 15 -5.91 -11.05 -18.73
CA SER A 15 -5.37 -9.93 -19.52
C SER A 15 -6.42 -8.86 -19.79
N LEU A 16 -7.66 -9.24 -20.11
CA LEU A 16 -8.77 -8.29 -20.26
C LEU A 16 -9.08 -7.56 -18.95
N SER A 17 -9.08 -8.25 -17.81
CA SER A 17 -9.27 -7.62 -16.51
C SER A 17 -8.17 -6.60 -16.18
N LEU A 18 -6.90 -6.90 -16.50
CA LEU A 18 -5.81 -5.93 -16.33
C LEU A 18 -6.02 -4.67 -17.18
N ILE A 19 -6.44 -4.83 -18.43
CA ILE A 19 -6.71 -3.69 -19.34
C ILE A 19 -7.87 -2.85 -18.79
N ILE A 20 -8.97 -3.48 -18.37
CA ILE A 20 -10.12 -2.78 -17.79
C ILE A 20 -9.71 -2.00 -16.54
N PHE A 21 -8.92 -2.63 -15.66
CA PHE A 21 -8.42 -1.98 -14.45
C PHE A 21 -7.50 -0.80 -14.76
N ALA A 22 -6.60 -0.96 -15.74
CA ALA A 22 -5.72 0.11 -16.18
C ALA A 22 -6.52 1.30 -16.74
N ILE A 23 -7.52 1.04 -17.60
CA ILE A 23 -8.40 2.08 -18.16
C ILE A 23 -9.16 2.80 -17.04
N TYR A 24 -9.70 2.06 -16.08
CA TYR A 24 -10.39 2.63 -14.92
C TYR A 24 -9.45 3.54 -14.11
N LYS A 25 -8.25 3.07 -13.77
CA LYS A 25 -7.28 3.86 -12.99
C LYS A 25 -6.69 5.04 -13.76
N TRP A 26 -6.61 4.94 -15.09
CA TRP A 26 -6.06 5.99 -15.94
C TRP A 26 -6.80 7.33 -15.78
N GLN A 27 -8.09 7.29 -15.47
CA GLN A 27 -8.92 8.49 -15.24
C GLN A 27 -8.45 9.34 -14.04
N PHE A 28 -7.64 8.78 -13.16
CA PHE A 28 -7.19 9.42 -11.92
C PHE A 28 -5.69 9.71 -11.92
N ILE A 29 -5.01 9.51 -13.04
CA ILE A 29 -3.55 9.59 -13.12
C ILE A 29 -3.05 11.03 -12.92
N ASP A 30 -3.82 12.01 -13.36
CA ASP A 30 -3.48 13.43 -13.29
C ASP A 30 -3.92 14.10 -11.96
N LEU A 31 -4.60 13.37 -11.07
CA LEU A 31 -5.01 13.93 -9.78
C LEU A 31 -3.77 14.35 -8.98
N PRO A 32 -3.75 15.56 -8.39
CA PRO A 32 -2.68 15.98 -7.49
C PRO A 32 -2.37 14.99 -6.37
N LEU A 33 -1.13 15.02 -5.88
CA LEU A 33 -0.66 14.17 -4.79
C LEU A 33 -1.47 14.44 -3.52
N TYR A 34 -1.80 13.40 -2.77
CA TYR A 34 -2.58 13.53 -1.55
C TYR A 34 -1.87 12.91 -0.34
N TRP A 35 -2.09 13.50 0.84
CA TRP A 35 -1.54 13.02 2.10
C TRP A 35 -0.03 12.76 2.02
N ASP A 36 0.44 11.58 2.42
CA ASP A 36 1.86 11.20 2.42
C ASP A 36 2.52 11.28 1.04
N GLU A 37 1.76 11.21 -0.05
CA GLU A 37 2.31 11.46 -1.38
C GLU A 37 2.79 12.92 -1.51
N ALA A 38 2.01 13.86 -0.98
CA ALA A 38 2.28 15.29 -1.09
C ALA A 38 3.42 15.77 -0.18
N TRP A 39 3.53 15.24 1.04
CA TRP A 39 4.50 15.76 2.00
C TRP A 39 5.74 14.87 2.21
N VAL A 40 5.64 13.56 1.96
CA VAL A 40 6.77 12.61 2.07
C VAL A 40 7.27 12.21 0.69
N TYR A 41 6.49 11.40 -0.04
CA TYR A 41 7.04 10.60 -1.13
C TYR A 41 7.29 11.42 -2.39
N GLY A 42 6.38 12.29 -2.80
CA GLY A 42 6.54 13.20 -3.94
C GLY A 42 7.78 14.09 -3.81
N PRO A 43 7.91 14.85 -2.70
CA PRO A 43 9.10 15.64 -2.43
C PRO A 43 10.38 14.79 -2.34
N ALA A 44 10.32 13.60 -1.73
CA ALA A 44 11.46 12.70 -1.64
C ALA A 44 11.98 12.26 -3.02
N VAL A 45 11.08 11.86 -3.93
CA VAL A 45 11.47 11.39 -5.25
C VAL A 45 11.96 12.53 -6.14
N GLU A 46 11.36 13.72 -6.04
CA GLU A 46 11.84 14.92 -6.73
C GLU A 46 13.24 15.32 -6.24
N GLU A 47 13.46 15.33 -4.92
CA GLU A 47 14.78 15.59 -4.33
C GLU A 47 15.82 14.58 -4.84
N MET A 48 15.47 13.30 -4.93
CA MET A 48 16.35 12.28 -5.48
C MET A 48 16.63 12.45 -6.98
N VAL A 49 15.63 12.89 -7.76
CA VAL A 49 15.84 13.22 -9.18
C VAL A 49 16.88 14.32 -9.31
N ASN A 50 16.73 15.39 -8.52
CA ASN A 50 17.58 16.59 -8.54
C ASN A 50 19.01 16.30 -8.03
N ASN A 51 19.15 15.53 -6.96
CA ASN A 51 20.45 15.20 -6.35
C ASN A 51 21.20 14.07 -7.08
N GLY A 52 20.48 13.27 -7.88
CA GLY A 52 21.02 12.06 -8.49
C GLY A 52 20.51 10.80 -7.81
N VAL A 53 20.19 9.78 -8.61
CA VAL A 53 19.67 8.51 -8.12
C VAL A 53 20.75 7.79 -7.34
N SER A 54 20.48 7.50 -6.07
CA SER A 54 21.42 6.82 -5.19
C SER A 54 20.68 6.09 -4.07
N LEU A 55 21.26 4.98 -3.60
CA LEU A 55 20.80 4.26 -2.41
C LEU A 55 21.55 4.71 -1.14
N SER A 56 22.47 5.67 -1.26
CA SER A 56 23.16 6.26 -0.12
C SER A 56 22.16 6.98 0.78
N PRO A 57 22.23 6.83 2.12
CA PRO A 57 21.38 7.58 3.04
C PRO A 57 21.44 9.12 2.88
N LEU A 58 22.49 9.64 2.25
CA LEU A 58 22.66 11.07 1.95
C LEU A 58 21.91 11.55 0.70
N ALA A 59 21.27 10.65 -0.06
CA ALA A 59 20.64 11.01 -1.33
C ALA A 59 19.40 11.90 -1.16
N ILE A 60 18.67 11.70 -0.07
CA ILE A 60 17.48 12.47 0.31
C ILE A 60 17.51 12.77 1.81
N ARG A 61 16.91 13.89 2.19
CA ARG A 61 16.76 14.28 3.60
C ARG A 61 16.07 13.20 4.44
N PRO A 62 16.53 12.94 5.68
CA PRO A 62 15.90 11.99 6.60
C PRO A 62 14.41 12.23 6.81
N GLU A 63 13.98 13.50 6.83
CA GLU A 63 12.59 13.89 7.03
C GLU A 63 11.69 13.44 5.89
N TYR A 64 12.23 13.31 4.68
CA TYR A 64 11.51 12.84 3.49
C TYR A 64 11.63 11.32 3.31
N SER A 65 12.78 10.73 3.62
CA SER A 65 12.89 9.26 3.64
C SER A 65 12.11 8.62 4.79
N ARG A 66 11.88 9.39 5.87
CA ARG A 66 11.44 8.90 7.19
C ARG A 66 12.35 7.79 7.73
N GLY A 67 13.59 7.73 7.25
CA GLY A 67 14.56 6.67 7.52
C GLY A 67 14.33 5.36 6.77
N HIS A 68 13.33 5.28 5.91
CA HIS A 68 13.09 4.07 5.12
C HIS A 68 14.27 3.80 4.17
N PRO A 69 14.54 2.52 3.87
CA PRO A 69 15.39 2.13 2.77
C PRO A 69 15.03 2.81 1.44
N LEU A 70 16.04 3.19 0.67
CA LEU A 70 15.87 4.13 -0.45
C LEU A 70 15.53 3.49 -1.80
N LEU A 71 15.32 2.16 -1.87
CA LEU A 71 15.10 1.51 -3.17
C LEU A 71 13.82 1.99 -3.85
N PHE A 72 12.73 2.19 -3.10
CA PHE A 72 11.47 2.73 -3.65
C PHE A 72 11.70 4.09 -4.30
N HIS A 73 12.32 5.02 -3.56
CA HIS A 73 12.64 6.35 -4.06
C HIS A 73 13.52 6.29 -5.31
N ALA A 74 14.54 5.43 -5.31
CA ALA A 74 15.47 5.29 -6.43
C ALA A 74 14.79 4.77 -7.71
N ILE A 75 13.93 3.76 -7.62
CA ILE A 75 13.25 3.22 -8.80
C ILE A 75 12.23 4.21 -9.36
N VAL A 76 11.52 4.96 -8.51
CA VAL A 76 10.64 6.04 -8.95
C VAL A 76 11.45 7.14 -9.61
N ALA A 77 12.55 7.60 -9.00
CA ALA A 77 13.39 8.65 -9.55
C ALA A 77 14.00 8.28 -10.91
N ILE A 78 14.38 6.99 -11.12
CA ILE A 78 14.80 6.49 -12.43
C ILE A 78 13.66 6.64 -13.46
N TRP A 79 12.44 6.26 -13.08
CA TRP A 79 11.28 6.40 -13.95
C TRP A 79 11.01 7.87 -14.32
N LEU A 80 11.04 8.77 -13.34
CA LEU A 80 10.85 10.21 -13.58
C LEU A 80 11.95 10.83 -14.44
N LYS A 81 13.20 10.36 -14.32
CA LYS A 81 14.29 10.79 -15.22
C LYS A 81 14.06 10.34 -16.66
N ALA A 82 13.41 9.20 -16.87
CA ALA A 82 13.14 8.67 -18.21
C ALA A 82 11.91 9.32 -18.86
N PHE A 83 10.87 9.61 -18.10
CA PHE A 83 9.56 10.03 -18.63
C PHE A 83 9.16 11.48 -18.28
N GLY A 84 9.93 12.17 -17.43
CA GLY A 84 9.66 13.52 -16.95
C GLY A 84 9.14 13.55 -15.51
N VAL A 85 9.33 14.68 -14.83
CA VAL A 85 8.81 14.91 -13.48
C VAL A 85 7.42 15.51 -13.60
N SER A 86 6.39 14.72 -13.29
CA SER A 86 5.01 15.16 -13.17
C SER A 86 4.22 14.17 -12.33
N VAL A 87 3.10 14.62 -11.77
CA VAL A 87 2.17 13.79 -10.98
C VAL A 87 1.68 12.60 -11.80
N SER A 88 1.28 12.83 -13.05
CA SER A 88 0.84 11.76 -13.95
C SER A 88 1.93 10.72 -14.22
N THR A 89 3.19 11.15 -14.31
CA THR A 89 4.30 10.21 -14.47
C THR A 89 4.54 9.39 -13.19
N MET A 90 4.42 9.99 -11.99
CA MET A 90 4.48 9.27 -10.72
C MET A 90 3.37 8.23 -10.59
N HIS A 91 2.12 8.61 -10.87
CA HIS A 91 0.97 7.70 -10.82
C HIS A 91 1.04 6.63 -11.92
N SER A 92 1.59 6.93 -13.10
CA SER A 92 1.82 5.93 -14.15
C SER A 92 2.78 4.83 -13.71
N PHE A 93 3.83 5.19 -12.97
CA PHE A 93 4.77 4.23 -12.40
C PHE A 93 4.04 3.30 -11.41
N MET A 94 3.22 3.86 -10.52
CA MET A 94 2.50 3.08 -9.52
C MET A 94 1.46 2.15 -10.14
N LEU A 95 0.77 2.61 -11.19
CA LEU A 95 -0.15 1.78 -11.95
C LEU A 95 0.62 0.63 -12.63
N PHE A 96 1.77 0.91 -13.24
CA PHE A 96 2.63 -0.11 -13.86
C PHE A 96 3.08 -1.17 -12.83
N ILE A 97 3.55 -0.74 -11.66
CA ILE A 97 3.92 -1.64 -10.55
C ILE A 97 2.73 -2.51 -10.14
N SER A 98 1.55 -1.92 -10.01
CA SER A 98 0.32 -2.64 -9.62
C SER A 98 -0.06 -3.72 -10.64
N LEU A 99 0.01 -3.43 -11.93
CA LEU A 99 -0.26 -4.40 -12.99
C LEU A 99 0.73 -5.57 -12.96
N ILE A 100 2.02 -5.29 -12.72
CA ILE A 100 3.02 -6.35 -12.56
C ILE A 100 2.76 -7.18 -11.29
N THR A 101 2.37 -6.55 -10.19
CA THR A 101 1.96 -7.23 -8.95
C THR A 101 0.85 -8.23 -9.20
N PHE A 102 -0.20 -7.83 -9.93
CA PHE A 102 -1.29 -8.72 -10.31
C PHE A 102 -0.83 -9.86 -11.22
N GLY A 103 0.10 -9.60 -12.14
CA GLY A 103 0.75 -10.63 -12.96
C GLY A 103 1.48 -11.69 -12.12
N PHE A 104 2.30 -11.26 -11.16
CA PHE A 104 3.00 -12.17 -10.24
C PHE A 104 2.04 -12.89 -9.29
N LEU A 105 0.98 -12.22 -8.85
CA LEU A 105 -0.06 -12.83 -8.03
C LEU A 105 -0.78 -13.95 -8.79
N PHE A 106 -1.19 -13.70 -10.03
CA PHE A 106 -1.76 -14.71 -10.92
C PHE A 106 -0.79 -15.89 -11.07
N ALA A 107 0.49 -15.61 -11.34
CA ALA A 107 1.51 -16.64 -11.52
C ALA A 107 1.74 -17.47 -10.24
N LEU A 108 1.71 -16.85 -9.06
CA LEU A 108 1.86 -17.50 -7.76
C LEU A 108 0.67 -18.40 -7.44
N ILE A 109 -0.55 -17.90 -7.59
CA ILE A 109 -1.76 -18.70 -7.33
C ILE A 109 -1.80 -19.88 -8.31
N ARG A 110 -1.51 -19.64 -9.60
CA ARG A 110 -1.45 -20.72 -10.61
C ARG A 110 -0.40 -21.78 -10.26
N LEU A 111 0.73 -21.38 -9.67
CA LEU A 111 1.80 -22.30 -9.28
C LEU A 111 1.39 -23.21 -8.12
N ILE A 112 0.61 -22.70 -7.17
CA ILE A 112 0.19 -23.43 -5.96
C ILE A 112 -1.12 -24.19 -6.19
N SER A 113 -1.97 -23.70 -7.09
CA SER A 113 -3.32 -24.19 -7.37
C SER A 113 -3.52 -24.41 -8.88
N ASP A 114 -4.48 -23.73 -9.50
CA ASP A 114 -4.74 -23.78 -10.94
C ASP A 114 -5.05 -22.38 -11.53
N GLU A 115 -5.26 -22.31 -12.84
CA GLU A 115 -5.53 -21.04 -13.56
C GLU A 115 -6.86 -20.38 -13.20
N ARG A 116 -7.82 -21.17 -12.71
CA ARG A 116 -9.13 -20.67 -12.30
C ARG A 116 -9.01 -19.97 -10.95
N ALA A 117 -8.31 -20.63 -10.02
CA ALA A 117 -7.90 -20.04 -8.75
C ALA A 117 -7.16 -18.73 -8.96
N ALA A 118 -6.22 -18.73 -9.90
CA ALA A 118 -5.47 -17.54 -10.24
C ALA A 118 -6.36 -16.40 -10.75
N PHE A 119 -7.21 -16.66 -11.76
CA PHE A 119 -8.08 -15.63 -12.32
C PHE A 119 -9.01 -15.03 -11.27
N PHE A 120 -9.82 -15.84 -10.60
CA PHE A 120 -10.80 -15.33 -9.65
C PHE A 120 -10.15 -14.75 -8.38
N GLY A 121 -9.04 -15.32 -7.92
CA GLY A 121 -8.28 -14.79 -6.79
C GLY A 121 -7.70 -13.40 -7.08
N VAL A 122 -7.18 -13.17 -8.29
CA VAL A 122 -6.68 -11.85 -8.68
C VAL A 122 -7.82 -10.87 -8.94
N CYS A 123 -8.90 -11.28 -9.61
CA CYS A 123 -10.09 -10.42 -9.76
C CYS A 123 -10.64 -9.99 -8.40
N PHE A 124 -10.68 -10.89 -7.41
CA PHE A 124 -11.08 -10.54 -6.06
C PHE A 124 -10.19 -9.43 -5.49
N VAL A 125 -8.87 -9.55 -5.59
CA VAL A 125 -7.93 -8.51 -5.12
C VAL A 125 -8.10 -7.19 -5.86
N MET A 126 -8.22 -7.22 -7.20
CA MET A 126 -8.35 -6.01 -8.01
C MET A 126 -9.62 -5.22 -7.69
N LEU A 127 -10.64 -5.87 -7.15
CA LEU A 127 -11.90 -5.25 -6.78
C LEU A 127 -11.91 -4.68 -5.35
N GLN A 128 -10.81 -4.80 -4.63
CA GLN A 128 -10.77 -4.43 -3.22
C GLN A 128 -10.49 -2.94 -3.06
N PRO A 129 -11.30 -2.20 -2.27
CA PRO A 129 -11.19 -0.75 -2.15
C PRO A 129 -9.77 -0.26 -1.87
N THR A 130 -9.10 -0.83 -0.87
CA THR A 130 -7.73 -0.47 -0.50
C THR A 130 -6.73 -0.71 -1.64
N ILE A 131 -6.92 -1.78 -2.43
CA ILE A 131 -6.07 -2.09 -3.58
C ILE A 131 -6.31 -1.09 -4.71
N ILE A 132 -7.58 -0.77 -4.99
CA ILE A 132 -7.95 0.21 -6.02
C ILE A 132 -7.36 1.57 -5.70
N GLU A 133 -7.46 2.01 -4.44
CA GLU A 133 -6.91 3.27 -3.96
C GLU A 133 -5.38 3.29 -4.11
N GLN A 134 -4.68 2.35 -3.48
CA GLN A 134 -3.21 2.33 -3.48
C GLN A 134 -2.58 2.01 -4.83
N SER A 135 -3.33 1.45 -5.78
CA SER A 135 -2.78 1.05 -7.08
C SER A 135 -2.26 2.21 -7.94
N GLY A 136 -2.72 3.44 -7.65
CA GLY A 136 -2.29 4.65 -8.35
C GLY A 136 -1.46 5.60 -7.49
N GLN A 137 -1.54 5.48 -6.16
CA GLN A 137 -0.88 6.39 -5.23
C GLN A 137 0.61 6.09 -5.08
N LEU A 138 1.43 7.12 -4.95
CA LEU A 138 2.88 7.10 -4.76
C LEU A 138 3.27 6.59 -3.36
N TYR A 139 3.02 5.30 -3.15
CA TYR A 139 3.21 4.60 -1.90
C TYR A 139 4.11 3.36 -2.06
N PRO A 140 5.02 3.07 -1.11
CA PRO A 140 5.89 1.91 -1.19
C PRO A 140 5.13 0.58 -1.07
N GLU A 141 3.90 0.58 -0.56
CA GLU A 141 3.11 -0.62 -0.24
C GLU A 141 2.91 -1.54 -1.45
N MET A 142 2.55 -1.01 -2.62
CA MET A 142 2.36 -1.82 -3.83
C MET A 142 3.68 -2.34 -4.41
N SER A 143 4.77 -1.57 -4.28
CA SER A 143 6.12 -2.01 -4.66
C SER A 143 6.65 -3.10 -3.73
N LEU A 144 6.41 -2.96 -2.42
CA LEU A 144 6.71 -3.97 -1.43
C LEU A 144 5.92 -5.24 -1.73
N ALA A 145 4.63 -5.10 -2.05
CA ALA A 145 3.79 -6.23 -2.38
C ALA A 145 4.28 -6.99 -3.63
N LEU A 146 4.68 -6.27 -4.68
CA LEU A 146 5.34 -6.87 -5.85
C LEU A 146 6.54 -7.72 -5.42
N ALA A 147 7.48 -7.11 -4.68
CA ALA A 147 8.71 -7.77 -4.28
C ALA A 147 8.44 -8.99 -3.39
N THR A 148 7.48 -8.89 -2.46
CA THR A 148 7.04 -10.00 -1.60
C THR A 148 6.41 -11.14 -2.39
N VAL A 149 5.45 -10.87 -3.27
CA VAL A 149 4.78 -11.90 -4.08
C VAL A 149 5.77 -12.56 -5.05
N ALA A 150 6.65 -11.78 -5.66
CA ALA A 150 7.72 -12.29 -6.52
C ALA A 150 8.72 -13.16 -5.75
N ALA A 151 9.13 -12.75 -4.54
CA ALA A 151 9.99 -13.57 -3.67
C ALA A 151 9.35 -14.92 -3.35
N CYS A 152 8.07 -14.93 -2.95
CA CYS A 152 7.30 -16.15 -2.74
C CYS A 152 7.25 -17.03 -4.00
N TYR A 153 6.97 -16.43 -5.17
CA TYR A 153 6.92 -17.14 -6.45
C TYR A 153 8.25 -17.81 -6.79
N PHE A 154 9.36 -17.07 -6.73
CA PHE A 154 10.68 -17.60 -7.09
C PHE A 154 11.23 -18.59 -6.06
N TYR A 155 10.85 -18.45 -4.78
CA TYR A 155 11.10 -19.47 -3.77
C TYR A 155 10.45 -20.81 -4.16
N TYR A 156 9.16 -20.83 -4.51
CA TYR A 156 8.48 -22.05 -4.94
C TYR A 156 9.01 -22.60 -6.26
N LYS A 157 9.44 -21.73 -7.18
CA LYS A 157 10.15 -22.12 -8.42
C LYS A 157 11.57 -22.63 -8.19
N ARG A 158 12.07 -22.63 -6.95
CA ARG A 158 13.44 -23.04 -6.59
C ARG A 158 14.54 -22.19 -7.25
N SER A 159 14.22 -20.95 -7.65
CA SER A 159 15.19 -20.01 -8.20
C SER A 159 15.75 -19.13 -7.11
N PHE A 160 16.83 -19.59 -6.46
CA PHE A 160 17.38 -18.92 -5.29
C PHE A 160 17.87 -17.49 -5.59
N TRP A 161 18.59 -17.27 -6.68
CA TRP A 161 19.17 -15.96 -6.98
C TRP A 161 18.09 -14.91 -7.25
N VAL A 162 17.00 -15.28 -7.94
CA VAL A 162 15.90 -14.36 -8.18
C VAL A 162 15.08 -14.14 -6.89
N TYR A 163 14.88 -15.19 -6.07
CA TYR A 163 14.33 -15.02 -4.72
C TYR A 163 15.17 -14.02 -3.91
N PHE A 164 16.50 -14.18 -3.89
CA PHE A 164 17.41 -13.30 -3.16
C PHE A 164 17.24 -11.86 -3.60
N THR A 165 17.24 -11.60 -4.91
CA THR A 165 17.01 -10.25 -5.45
C THR A 165 15.65 -9.69 -5.05
N CYS A 166 14.55 -10.45 -5.18
CA CYS A 166 13.22 -9.98 -4.81
C CYS A 166 13.07 -9.75 -3.30
N ALA A 167 13.64 -10.63 -2.47
CA ALA A 167 13.59 -10.50 -1.02
C ALA A 167 14.46 -9.34 -0.52
N THR A 168 15.63 -9.12 -1.12
CA THR A 168 16.45 -7.91 -0.88
C THR A 168 15.68 -6.67 -1.32
N ALA A 169 15.03 -6.69 -2.48
CA ALA A 169 14.21 -5.56 -2.91
C ALA A 169 13.08 -5.27 -1.93
N ALA A 170 12.39 -6.30 -1.42
CA ALA A 170 11.31 -6.14 -0.46
C ALA A 170 11.77 -5.38 0.81
N ILE A 171 12.87 -5.83 1.44
CA ILE A 171 13.39 -5.18 2.65
C ILE A 171 14.05 -3.83 2.37
N MET A 172 14.57 -3.61 1.15
CA MET A 172 15.14 -2.34 0.72
C MET A 172 14.11 -1.33 0.19
N ILE A 173 12.85 -1.74 0.02
CA ILE A 173 11.70 -0.86 -0.21
C ILE A 173 11.13 -0.40 1.14
N LYS A 174 10.96 -1.33 2.08
CA LYS A 174 10.44 -1.05 3.41
C LYS A 174 10.87 -2.14 4.40
N GLU A 175 11.06 -1.78 5.66
CA GLU A 175 11.55 -2.66 6.72
C GLU A 175 10.62 -3.87 6.95
N SER A 176 9.30 -3.69 6.75
CA SER A 176 8.31 -4.77 6.83
C SER A 176 8.55 -5.91 5.82
N GLY A 177 9.36 -5.68 4.78
CA GLY A 177 9.86 -6.73 3.88
C GLY A 177 10.66 -7.82 4.60
N ILE A 178 11.15 -7.59 5.82
CA ILE A 178 11.79 -8.62 6.66
C ILE A 178 10.88 -9.83 6.90
N VAL A 179 9.57 -9.64 6.93
CA VAL A 179 8.60 -10.68 7.27
C VAL A 179 8.61 -11.81 6.24
N VAL A 180 8.75 -11.52 4.92
CA VAL A 180 8.80 -12.57 3.90
C VAL A 180 10.09 -13.40 4.01
N ILE A 181 11.21 -12.76 4.36
CA ILE A 181 12.51 -13.44 4.55
C ILE A 181 12.42 -14.42 5.72
N ILE A 182 11.86 -13.98 6.85
CA ILE A 182 11.67 -14.81 8.04
C ILE A 182 10.68 -15.95 7.74
N ALA A 183 9.53 -15.63 7.14
CA ALA A 183 8.50 -16.64 6.83
C ALA A 183 9.02 -17.74 5.91
N VAL A 184 9.75 -17.38 4.84
CA VAL A 184 10.37 -18.34 3.91
C VAL A 184 11.42 -19.20 4.64
N SER A 185 12.26 -18.59 5.46
CA SER A 185 13.32 -19.32 6.19
C SER A 185 12.75 -20.29 7.22
N LEU A 186 11.75 -19.87 8.00
CA LEU A 186 11.03 -20.72 8.95
C LEU A 186 10.27 -21.85 8.24
N PHE A 187 9.56 -21.54 7.15
CA PHE A 187 8.87 -22.54 6.37
C PHE A 187 9.84 -23.58 5.79
N HIS A 188 10.99 -23.14 5.26
CA HIS A 188 12.01 -24.04 4.74
C HIS A 188 12.53 -24.96 5.85
N PHE A 189 12.83 -24.43 7.03
CA PHE A 189 13.23 -25.22 8.19
C PHE A 189 12.20 -26.29 8.54
N ILE A 190 10.92 -25.90 8.70
CA ILE A 190 9.82 -26.83 9.00
C ILE A 190 9.69 -27.91 7.91
N SER A 191 9.86 -27.53 6.64
CA SER A 191 9.80 -28.47 5.52
C SER A 191 10.89 -29.54 5.56
N MET A 192 12.12 -29.16 5.93
CA MET A 192 13.26 -30.08 6.06
C MET A 192 13.11 -31.01 7.28
N ARG A 193 12.54 -30.50 8.38
CA ARG A 193 12.20 -31.32 9.54
C ARG A 193 11.18 -32.40 9.20
N ARG A 194 10.20 -32.07 8.34
CA ARG A 194 9.21 -33.04 7.85
C ARG A 194 9.81 -34.10 6.92
N SER A 195 10.86 -33.77 6.18
CA SER A 195 11.62 -34.75 5.38
C SER A 195 12.65 -35.55 6.20
N LYS A 196 12.57 -35.50 7.54
CA LYS A 196 13.43 -36.23 8.49
C LYS A 196 14.91 -35.84 8.40
N GLU A 197 15.24 -34.65 7.89
CA GLU A 197 16.61 -34.15 7.98
C GLU A 197 17.01 -33.84 9.43
N THR A 198 18.30 -33.91 9.74
CA THR A 198 18.81 -33.51 11.07
C THR A 198 18.53 -32.02 11.32
N VAL A 199 18.42 -31.64 12.60
CA VAL A 199 18.18 -30.24 12.99
C VAL A 199 19.28 -29.34 12.44
N LEU A 200 20.54 -29.75 12.60
CA LEU A 200 21.69 -28.98 12.15
C LEU A 200 21.67 -28.75 10.63
N ASN A 201 21.41 -29.79 9.83
CA ASN A 201 21.33 -29.66 8.37
C ASN A 201 20.15 -28.76 7.94
N SER A 202 19.02 -28.89 8.64
CA SER A 202 17.84 -28.04 8.40
C SER A 202 18.14 -26.57 8.66
N ILE A 203 18.85 -26.26 9.76
CA ILE A 203 19.29 -24.89 10.10
C ILE A 203 20.25 -24.37 9.02
N GLN A 204 21.30 -25.13 8.70
CA GLN A 204 22.31 -24.73 7.72
C GLN A 204 21.70 -24.41 6.36
N LYS A 205 20.76 -25.24 5.88
CA LYS A 205 20.06 -24.99 4.61
C LYS A 205 19.10 -23.81 4.68
N SER A 206 18.48 -23.56 5.83
CA SER A 206 17.51 -22.46 6.00
C SER A 206 18.20 -21.10 6.14
N ILE A 207 19.39 -21.04 6.74
CA ILE A 207 20.20 -19.81 6.85
C ILE A 207 20.46 -19.17 5.48
N LYS A 208 20.57 -19.98 4.42
CA LYS A 208 20.72 -19.47 3.06
C LYS A 208 19.60 -18.48 2.67
N TYR A 209 18.37 -18.69 3.12
CA TYR A 209 17.23 -17.82 2.81
C TYR A 209 17.20 -16.52 3.64
N LEU A 210 18.02 -16.41 4.69
CA LEU A 210 18.24 -15.20 5.49
C LEU A 210 19.31 -14.26 4.88
N THR A 211 20.05 -14.70 3.85
CA THR A 211 21.10 -13.90 3.23
C THR A 211 20.68 -12.51 2.73
N PRO A 212 19.42 -12.24 2.30
CA PRO A 212 18.99 -10.88 1.98
C PRO A 212 19.15 -9.87 3.14
N LEU A 213 19.12 -10.35 4.40
CA LEU A 213 19.32 -9.50 5.57
C LEU A 213 20.72 -8.88 5.64
N LEU A 214 21.72 -9.51 5.01
CA LEU A 214 23.08 -8.96 4.98
C LEU A 214 23.10 -7.59 4.29
N ILE A 215 22.35 -7.43 3.21
CA ILE A 215 22.25 -6.16 2.48
C ILE A 215 21.56 -5.10 3.35
N TRP A 216 20.50 -5.49 4.06
CA TRP A 216 19.83 -4.59 4.99
C TRP A 216 20.74 -4.18 6.15
N PHE A 217 21.52 -5.09 6.74
CA PHE A 217 22.48 -4.73 7.79
C PHE A 217 23.58 -3.80 7.30
N ILE A 218 24.04 -3.95 6.05
CA ILE A 218 24.97 -3.00 5.42
C ILE A 218 24.32 -1.61 5.34
N TYR A 219 23.05 -1.54 4.91
CA TYR A 219 22.30 -0.29 4.88
C TYR A 219 22.14 0.34 6.28
N LEU A 220 21.76 -0.43 7.30
CA LEU A 220 21.68 0.06 8.68
C LEU A 220 23.04 0.55 9.21
N GLY A 221 24.12 -0.14 8.86
CA GLY A 221 25.49 0.29 9.17
C GLY A 221 25.81 1.64 8.51
N SER A 222 25.39 1.83 7.26
CA SER A 222 25.55 3.12 6.57
C SER A 222 24.75 4.25 7.24
N LEU A 223 23.50 4.00 7.66
CA LEU A 223 22.71 4.96 8.43
C LEU A 223 23.39 5.35 9.74
N LYS A 224 23.93 4.37 10.47
CA LYS A 224 24.64 4.61 11.72
C LYS A 224 25.87 5.48 11.52
N ILE A 225 26.62 5.28 10.45
CA ILE A 225 27.80 6.08 10.10
C ILE A 225 27.39 7.50 9.70
N THR A 226 26.33 7.65 8.89
CA THR A 226 25.91 8.95 8.35
C THR A 226 25.19 9.81 9.38
N TYR A 227 24.24 9.25 10.12
CA TYR A 227 23.32 10.01 10.97
C TYR A 227 23.42 9.67 12.46
N GLY A 228 24.21 8.67 12.84
CA GLY A 228 24.42 8.30 14.24
C GLY A 228 23.34 7.38 14.83
N TRP A 229 22.35 6.94 14.05
CA TRP A 229 21.29 6.01 14.46
C TRP A 229 21.09 4.88 13.44
N PHE A 230 20.61 3.72 13.89
CA PHE A 230 20.31 2.58 13.00
C PHE A 230 18.91 2.68 12.39
N LEU A 231 17.94 3.12 13.18
CA LEU A 231 16.55 3.36 12.76
C LEU A 231 16.20 4.80 13.09
N PHE A 232 15.33 5.40 12.28
CA PHE A 232 14.95 6.79 12.44
C PHE A 232 14.29 7.03 13.81
N PRO A 233 14.77 8.01 14.60
CA PRO A 233 14.34 8.19 15.99
C PRO A 233 12.83 8.35 16.16
N GLU A 234 12.17 9.06 15.24
CA GLU A 234 10.72 9.26 15.30
C GLU A 234 9.96 7.94 15.18
N HIS A 235 10.38 7.04 14.28
CA HIS A 235 9.76 5.73 14.15
C HIS A 235 9.99 4.83 15.35
N ILE A 236 11.16 4.92 16.00
CA ILE A 236 11.39 4.21 17.27
C ILE A 236 10.39 4.68 18.33
N GLY A 237 10.10 5.99 18.38
CA GLY A 237 9.12 6.56 19.31
C GLY A 237 7.67 6.08 19.09
N LEU A 238 7.35 5.58 17.89
CA LEU A 238 6.01 5.06 17.55
C LEU A 238 5.84 3.56 17.83
N ILE A 239 6.94 2.85 18.14
CA ILE A 239 6.90 1.44 18.50
C ILE A 239 6.30 1.31 19.91
N SER A 240 5.31 0.43 20.05
CA SER A 240 4.71 0.12 21.34
C SER A 240 4.85 -1.35 21.66
N PHE A 241 5.38 -1.63 22.85
CA PHE A 241 5.45 -2.98 23.44
C PHE A 241 4.43 -3.19 24.56
N ASN A 242 3.51 -2.23 24.76
CA ASN A 242 2.44 -2.39 25.73
C ASN A 242 1.48 -3.51 25.22
N PRO A 243 1.28 -4.61 25.96
CA PRO A 243 0.48 -5.74 25.50
C PRO A 243 -0.96 -5.38 25.11
N LEU A 244 -1.58 -4.41 25.79
CA LEU A 244 -2.94 -3.97 25.50
C LEU A 244 -2.99 -3.23 24.15
N ILE A 245 -2.10 -2.24 23.95
CA ILE A 245 -2.02 -1.49 22.69
C ILE A 245 -1.69 -2.42 21.52
N VAL A 246 -0.78 -3.38 21.73
CA VAL A 246 -0.42 -4.37 20.71
C VAL A 246 -1.61 -5.27 20.40
N TRP A 247 -2.36 -5.72 21.41
CA TRP A 247 -3.56 -6.53 21.22
C TRP A 247 -4.65 -5.78 20.44
N ASP A 248 -4.93 -4.53 20.81
CA ASP A 248 -5.91 -3.69 20.12
C ASP A 248 -5.54 -3.50 18.64
N LYS A 249 -4.25 -3.31 18.34
CA LYS A 249 -3.76 -3.24 16.95
C LYS A 249 -3.87 -4.58 16.22
N ILE A 250 -3.57 -5.71 16.87
CA ILE A 250 -3.76 -7.05 16.30
C ILE A 250 -5.24 -7.25 15.95
N GLU A 251 -6.15 -6.89 16.86
CA GLU A 251 -7.59 -6.96 16.62
C GLU A 251 -7.99 -6.07 15.44
N GLY A 252 -7.57 -4.81 15.42
CA GLY A 252 -7.85 -3.89 14.32
C GLY A 252 -7.37 -4.42 12.97
N TYR A 253 -6.13 -4.91 12.89
CA TYR A 253 -5.61 -5.52 11.66
C TYR A 253 -6.30 -6.82 11.28
N PHE A 254 -6.68 -7.64 12.27
CA PHE A 254 -7.42 -8.86 12.02
C PHE A 254 -8.79 -8.54 11.42
N VAL A 255 -9.56 -7.65 12.05
CA VAL A 255 -10.87 -7.21 11.57
C VAL A 255 -10.72 -6.59 10.17
N PHE A 256 -9.72 -5.75 9.95
CA PHE A 256 -9.46 -5.14 8.66
C PHE A 256 -9.20 -6.17 7.54
N VAL A 257 -8.27 -7.11 7.75
CA VAL A 257 -7.88 -8.10 6.74
C VAL A 257 -9.00 -9.11 6.49
N PHE A 258 -9.64 -9.58 7.55
CA PHE A 258 -10.49 -10.77 7.52
C PHE A 258 -11.99 -10.46 7.48
N ILE A 259 -12.44 -9.32 8.02
CA ILE A 259 -13.86 -9.03 8.19
C ILE A 259 -14.33 -7.91 7.25
N TYR A 260 -13.60 -6.79 7.22
CA TYR A 260 -13.98 -5.64 6.40
C TYR A 260 -13.77 -5.88 4.90
N HIS A 261 -14.31 -4.97 4.09
CA HIS A 261 -14.19 -4.97 2.63
C HIS A 261 -14.62 -6.28 1.94
N GLY A 262 -15.62 -6.96 2.50
CA GLY A 262 -16.18 -8.19 1.94
C GLY A 262 -15.28 -9.42 2.11
N SER A 263 -14.15 -9.33 2.82
CA SER A 263 -13.33 -10.51 3.17
C SER A 263 -14.09 -11.52 4.02
N ASN A 264 -15.03 -11.07 4.85
CA ASN A 264 -15.89 -11.94 5.66
C ASN A 264 -16.62 -13.01 4.83
N PHE A 265 -17.04 -12.69 3.60
CA PHE A 265 -17.71 -13.66 2.72
C PHE A 265 -16.76 -14.78 2.25
N LEU A 266 -15.50 -14.45 1.92
CA LEU A 266 -14.50 -15.45 1.56
C LEU A 266 -14.20 -16.38 2.73
N ILE A 267 -14.08 -15.82 3.93
CA ILE A 267 -13.85 -16.62 5.14
C ILE A 267 -15.03 -17.53 5.40
N THR A 268 -16.25 -16.98 5.36
CA THR A 268 -17.48 -17.74 5.62
C THR A 268 -17.62 -18.87 4.61
N ALA A 269 -17.43 -18.60 3.32
CA ALA A 269 -17.45 -19.63 2.29
C ALA A 269 -16.34 -20.68 2.46
N GLY A 270 -15.12 -20.26 2.77
CA GLY A 270 -14.00 -21.15 3.05
C GLY A 270 -14.31 -22.08 4.24
N LEU A 271 -14.83 -21.54 5.34
CA LEU A 271 -15.23 -22.30 6.52
C LEU A 271 -16.36 -23.29 6.20
N LEU A 272 -17.39 -22.86 5.49
CA LEU A 272 -18.50 -23.74 5.07
C LEU A 272 -18.01 -24.89 4.18
N LEU A 273 -17.07 -24.63 3.26
CA LEU A 273 -16.46 -25.65 2.40
C LEU A 273 -15.58 -26.63 3.18
N ILE A 274 -14.85 -26.14 4.19
CA ILE A 274 -14.07 -26.98 5.11
C ILE A 274 -15.03 -27.90 5.89
N ILE A 275 -16.08 -27.35 6.51
CA ILE A 275 -17.08 -28.10 7.26
C ILE A 275 -17.74 -29.16 6.37
N TYR A 276 -18.16 -28.78 5.16
CA TYR A 276 -18.73 -29.70 4.18
C TYR A 276 -17.75 -30.83 3.80
N SER A 277 -16.47 -30.51 3.63
CA SER A 277 -15.44 -31.51 3.29
C SER A 277 -15.16 -32.48 4.43
N ILE A 278 -15.19 -32.01 5.68
CA ILE A 278 -15.12 -32.84 6.89
C ILE A 278 -16.34 -33.77 6.96
N TYR A 279 -17.55 -33.23 6.72
CA TYR A 279 -18.78 -34.01 6.67
C TYR A 279 -18.72 -35.14 5.61
N LYS A 280 -18.13 -34.85 4.45
CA LYS A 280 -17.87 -35.85 3.39
C LYS A 280 -16.67 -36.78 3.68
N LYS A 281 -16.09 -36.74 4.89
CA LYS A 281 -14.96 -37.55 5.35
C LYS A 281 -13.71 -37.49 4.45
N LYS A 282 -13.49 -36.36 3.77
CA LYS A 282 -12.26 -36.17 3.00
C LYS A 282 -11.11 -35.81 3.94
N LYS A 283 -9.94 -36.41 3.72
CA LYS A 283 -8.73 -36.05 4.49
C LYS A 283 -8.29 -34.63 4.14
N LEU A 284 -8.32 -33.71 5.11
CA LEU A 284 -7.87 -32.32 4.96
C LEU A 284 -6.43 -32.20 4.41
N THR A 285 -5.56 -33.13 4.75
CA THR A 285 -4.17 -33.15 4.27
C THR A 285 -4.05 -33.40 2.77
N PHE A 286 -5.08 -33.97 2.14
CA PHE A 286 -5.17 -34.11 0.67
C PHE A 286 -5.69 -32.84 0.01
N ILE A 287 -6.27 -31.92 0.79
CA ILE A 287 -7.00 -30.76 0.29
C ILE A 287 -6.18 -29.47 0.42
N ILE A 288 -5.36 -29.31 1.45
CA ILE A 288 -4.56 -28.09 1.66
C ILE A 288 -3.09 -28.36 1.32
N PRO A 289 -2.55 -27.81 0.22
CA PRO A 289 -1.13 -27.92 -0.11
C PRO A 289 -0.25 -27.46 1.04
N PHE A 290 0.80 -28.22 1.38
CA PHE A 290 1.75 -27.85 2.45
C PHE A 290 2.38 -26.48 2.22
N GLN A 291 2.49 -26.07 0.94
CA GLN A 291 2.94 -24.77 0.49
C GLN A 291 2.19 -23.62 1.17
N ILE A 292 0.89 -23.77 1.47
CA ILE A 292 0.06 -22.72 2.10
C ILE A 292 0.59 -22.30 3.47
N TRP A 293 1.28 -23.17 4.20
CA TRP A 293 1.82 -22.83 5.52
C TRP A 293 2.85 -21.69 5.49
N MET A 294 3.59 -21.52 4.39
CA MET A 294 4.48 -20.37 4.23
C MET A 294 3.68 -19.05 4.21
N LEU A 295 2.53 -19.04 3.52
CA LEU A 295 1.65 -17.88 3.41
C LEU A 295 0.98 -17.58 4.75
N VAL A 296 0.61 -18.62 5.52
CA VAL A 296 0.11 -18.46 6.90
C VAL A 296 1.17 -17.84 7.81
N LEU A 297 2.41 -18.35 7.78
CA LEU A 297 3.51 -17.81 8.57
C LEU A 297 3.78 -16.35 8.22
N PHE A 298 3.74 -16.01 6.92
CA PHE A 298 3.84 -14.62 6.48
C PHE A 298 2.71 -13.76 7.04
N LEU A 299 1.45 -14.19 6.88
CA LEU A 299 0.29 -13.41 7.28
C LEU A 299 0.28 -13.11 8.79
N VAL A 300 0.55 -14.14 9.61
CA VAL A 300 0.66 -14.00 11.06
C VAL A 300 1.85 -13.09 11.41
N GLY A 301 3.01 -13.33 10.82
CA GLY A 301 4.20 -12.51 11.06
C GLY A 301 4.00 -11.04 10.68
N PHE A 302 3.25 -10.77 9.62
CA PHE A 302 3.00 -9.42 9.13
C PHE A 302 2.02 -8.66 10.03
N ILE A 303 0.96 -9.31 10.52
CA ILE A 303 0.03 -8.74 11.50
C ILE A 303 0.77 -8.41 12.80
N VAL A 304 1.59 -9.34 13.30
CA VAL A 304 2.40 -9.12 14.51
C VAL A 304 3.39 -7.97 14.30
N PHE A 305 4.09 -7.95 13.16
CA PHE A 305 5.01 -6.86 12.84
C PHE A 305 4.29 -5.51 12.77
N GLY A 306 3.13 -5.45 12.11
CA GLY A 306 2.32 -4.24 12.02
C GLY A 306 1.84 -3.76 13.40
N ALA A 307 1.44 -4.67 14.28
CA ALA A 307 0.92 -4.35 15.61
C ALA A 307 1.97 -3.76 16.56
N LEU A 308 3.25 -4.11 16.38
CA LEU A 308 4.36 -3.51 17.13
C LEU A 308 4.66 -2.06 16.66
N ASN A 309 4.26 -1.69 15.44
CA ASN A 309 4.57 -0.41 14.82
C ASN A 309 3.36 0.55 14.83
N PHE A 310 3.49 1.71 14.19
CA PHE A 310 2.40 2.65 13.95
C PHE A 310 1.23 1.97 13.23
N TYR A 311 0.01 2.21 13.69
CA TYR A 311 -1.19 1.62 13.11
C TYR A 311 -1.60 2.38 11.84
N SER A 312 -1.65 1.69 10.72
CA SER A 312 -2.27 2.20 9.50
C SER A 312 -2.83 1.03 8.70
N SER A 313 -4.12 1.07 8.39
CA SER A 313 -4.84 0.06 7.61
C SER A 313 -4.14 -0.24 6.28
N ARG A 314 -3.63 0.81 5.64
CA ARG A 314 -2.93 0.78 4.36
C ARG A 314 -1.69 -0.14 4.38
N TYR A 315 -1.04 -0.33 5.54
CA TYR A 315 0.11 -1.22 5.67
C TYR A 315 -0.27 -2.69 5.46
N MET A 316 -1.53 -3.06 5.66
CA MET A 316 -2.01 -4.43 5.47
C MET A 316 -2.24 -4.82 4.00
N THR A 317 -1.97 -3.95 3.02
CA THR A 317 -2.10 -4.28 1.59
C THR A 317 -1.35 -5.55 1.20
N VAL A 318 -0.11 -5.72 1.67
CA VAL A 318 0.68 -6.92 1.37
C VAL A 318 0.06 -8.16 2.01
N ALA A 319 -0.41 -8.04 3.25
CA ALA A 319 -1.12 -9.11 3.95
C ALA A 319 -2.41 -9.51 3.20
N PHE A 320 -3.14 -8.52 2.69
CA PHE A 320 -4.37 -8.72 1.93
C PHE A 320 -4.13 -9.51 0.62
N LEU A 321 -3.07 -9.20 -0.11
CA LEU A 321 -2.66 -9.92 -1.32
C LEU A 321 -2.36 -11.40 -1.01
N ILE A 322 -1.60 -11.67 0.05
CA ILE A 322 -1.28 -13.04 0.47
C ILE A 322 -2.50 -13.78 1.02
N TYR A 323 -3.39 -13.08 1.73
CA TYR A 323 -4.69 -13.60 2.15
C TYR A 323 -5.51 -14.08 0.95
N ALA A 324 -5.55 -13.31 -0.14
CA ALA A 324 -6.26 -13.72 -1.35
C ALA A 324 -5.66 -14.97 -2.01
N VAL A 325 -4.32 -15.13 -2.02
CA VAL A 325 -3.67 -16.36 -2.50
C VAL A 325 -4.12 -17.56 -1.66
N LEU A 326 -4.11 -17.40 -0.33
CA LEU A 326 -4.46 -18.46 0.61
C LEU A 326 -5.92 -18.89 0.42
N PHE A 327 -6.87 -17.95 0.43
CA PHE A 327 -8.29 -18.27 0.35
C PHE A 327 -8.71 -18.77 -1.03
N SER A 328 -8.21 -18.17 -2.12
CA SER A 328 -8.49 -18.67 -3.47
C SER A 328 -8.01 -20.11 -3.65
N THR A 329 -6.81 -20.43 -3.16
CA THR A 329 -6.26 -21.79 -3.21
C THR A 329 -7.10 -22.77 -2.37
N ILE A 330 -7.48 -22.40 -1.15
CA ILE A 330 -8.28 -23.26 -0.25
C ILE A 330 -9.65 -23.54 -0.87
N ILE A 331 -10.36 -22.49 -1.32
CA ILE A 331 -11.69 -22.63 -1.92
C ILE A 331 -11.62 -23.52 -3.15
N PHE A 332 -10.66 -23.31 -4.07
CA PHE A 332 -10.55 -24.15 -5.26
C PHE A 332 -10.13 -25.58 -4.97
N SER A 333 -9.29 -25.81 -3.97
CA SER A 333 -8.88 -27.18 -3.61
C SER A 333 -10.02 -27.96 -2.95
N LEU A 334 -10.94 -27.28 -2.27
CA LEU A 334 -12.13 -27.88 -1.65
C LEU A 334 -13.30 -28.04 -2.63
N ASN A 335 -13.40 -27.17 -3.63
CA ASN A 335 -14.59 -27.04 -4.44
C ASN A 335 -14.64 -28.04 -5.61
N GLN A 336 -15.55 -29.01 -5.51
CA GLN A 336 -15.88 -29.91 -6.63
C GLN A 336 -16.77 -29.24 -7.68
N HIS A 337 -17.51 -28.19 -7.31
CA HIS A 337 -18.51 -27.52 -8.13
C HIS A 337 -17.95 -26.21 -8.70
N LYS A 338 -17.41 -26.30 -9.92
CA LYS A 338 -16.65 -25.24 -10.61
C LYS A 338 -17.35 -23.86 -10.73
N TRP A 339 -18.63 -23.74 -10.38
CA TRP A 339 -19.45 -22.51 -10.49
C TRP A 339 -19.56 -21.68 -9.20
N LEU A 340 -19.26 -22.23 -8.03
CA LEU A 340 -19.44 -21.52 -6.74
C LEU A 340 -18.57 -20.27 -6.60
N LEU A 341 -17.30 -20.31 -7.02
CA LEU A 341 -16.44 -19.13 -6.91
C LEU A 341 -16.78 -18.02 -7.93
N PRO A 342 -17.06 -18.30 -9.22
CA PRO A 342 -17.62 -17.28 -10.10
C PRO A 342 -18.84 -16.59 -9.48
N LEU A 343 -19.75 -17.36 -8.89
CA LEU A 343 -20.91 -16.81 -8.17
C LEU A 343 -20.48 -15.94 -6.99
N MET A 344 -19.51 -16.37 -6.17
CA MET A 344 -18.99 -15.56 -5.08
C MET A 344 -18.34 -14.27 -5.57
N VAL A 345 -17.57 -14.31 -6.66
CA VAL A 345 -16.97 -13.10 -7.26
C VAL A 345 -18.05 -12.18 -7.79
N VAL A 346 -19.12 -12.70 -8.39
CA VAL A 346 -20.28 -11.90 -8.82
C VAL A 346 -21.02 -11.28 -7.63
N ILE A 347 -21.25 -12.05 -6.56
CA ILE A 347 -21.89 -11.55 -5.33
C ILE A 347 -21.01 -10.49 -4.68
N LEU A 348 -19.70 -10.74 -4.56
CA LEU A 348 -18.74 -9.79 -4.04
C LEU A 348 -18.67 -8.55 -4.90
N PHE A 349 -18.69 -8.68 -6.22
CA PHE A 349 -18.76 -7.55 -7.13
C PHE A 349 -20.05 -6.75 -6.90
N GLY A 350 -21.20 -7.40 -6.75
CA GLY A 350 -22.48 -6.74 -6.45
C GLY A 350 -22.49 -6.04 -5.10
N ILE A 351 -21.95 -6.67 -4.06
CA ILE A 351 -21.84 -6.09 -2.71
C ILE A 351 -20.84 -4.93 -2.73
N GLN A 352 -19.68 -5.12 -3.36
CA GLN A 352 -18.71 -4.05 -3.53
C GLN A 352 -19.36 -2.90 -4.26
N PHE A 353 -20.00 -3.13 -5.42
CA PHE A 353 -20.70 -2.10 -6.18
C PHE A 353 -21.74 -1.33 -5.34
N GLU A 354 -22.50 -2.01 -4.48
CA GLU A 354 -23.41 -1.34 -3.53
C GLU A 354 -22.67 -0.60 -2.41
N LEU A 355 -21.54 -1.11 -1.92
CA LEU A 355 -20.66 -0.38 -0.99
C LEU A 355 -20.03 0.85 -1.65
N LEU A 356 -19.64 0.75 -2.93
CA LEU A 356 -19.14 1.88 -3.75
C LEU A 356 -20.18 2.99 -3.86
N LYS A 357 -21.47 2.61 -3.86
CA LYS A 357 -22.58 3.53 -3.97
C LYS A 357 -22.92 4.21 -2.64
N ASN A 358 -22.73 3.52 -1.51
CA ASN A 358 -23.40 3.86 -0.25
C ASN A 358 -22.48 4.25 0.94
N LYS A 359 -21.15 4.33 0.83
CA LYS A 359 -20.29 4.80 1.93
C LYS A 359 -19.20 5.77 1.48
N VAL A 360 -19.20 6.96 2.08
CA VAL A 360 -18.41 8.15 1.69
C VAL A 360 -17.41 8.57 2.80
N ASN A 361 -17.33 7.85 3.92
CA ASN A 361 -16.70 8.38 5.14
C ASN A 361 -15.51 7.62 5.76
N ASP A 362 -15.06 6.54 5.14
CA ASP A 362 -13.84 5.86 5.61
C ASP A 362 -12.78 5.96 4.51
N GLU A 363 -11.49 5.86 4.85
CA GLU A 363 -10.28 5.87 3.99
C GLU A 363 -10.23 4.79 2.90
N TYR A 364 -11.39 4.39 2.37
CA TYR A 364 -11.58 3.20 1.59
C TYR A 364 -12.48 3.53 0.41
N TYR A 365 -11.82 3.58 -0.75
CA TYR A 365 -12.37 3.75 -2.10
C TYR A 365 -12.25 5.17 -2.63
N MET A 366 -11.08 5.48 -3.18
CA MET A 366 -10.83 6.76 -3.84
C MET A 366 -11.21 7.93 -2.92
N SER A 367 -11.11 7.73 -1.60
CA SER A 367 -11.50 8.70 -0.59
C SER A 367 -10.70 9.98 -0.71
N TYR A 368 -9.52 9.91 -1.30
CA TYR A 368 -8.67 11.05 -1.60
C TYR A 368 -9.20 11.96 -2.72
N VAL A 369 -10.09 11.49 -3.60
CA VAL A 369 -10.52 12.26 -4.78
C VAL A 369 -11.30 13.52 -4.39
N ASN A 370 -12.25 13.42 -3.46
CA ASN A 370 -13.03 14.59 -3.05
C ASN A 370 -12.17 15.60 -2.26
N PRO A 371 -11.31 15.19 -1.30
CA PRO A 371 -10.32 16.07 -0.68
C PRO A 371 -9.41 16.80 -1.67
N VAL A 372 -8.87 16.08 -2.67
CA VAL A 372 -8.04 16.67 -3.74
C VAL A 372 -8.85 17.73 -4.49
N GLU A 373 -10.07 17.41 -4.93
CA GLU A 373 -10.94 18.35 -5.63
C GLU A 373 -11.23 19.60 -4.77
N CYS A 374 -11.55 19.42 -3.48
CA CYS A 374 -11.74 20.53 -2.56
C CYS A 374 -10.50 21.44 -2.51
N HIS A 375 -9.32 20.86 -2.29
CA HIS A 375 -8.08 21.62 -2.25
C HIS A 375 -7.77 22.33 -3.57
N GLU A 376 -7.96 21.68 -4.72
CA GLU A 376 -7.80 22.33 -6.04
C GLU A 376 -8.73 23.54 -6.19
N LYS A 377 -10.01 23.43 -5.78
CA LYS A 377 -10.97 24.54 -5.86
C LYS A 377 -10.59 25.70 -4.93
N ALA A 378 -10.15 25.41 -3.71
CA ALA A 378 -9.74 26.45 -2.77
C ALA A 378 -8.45 27.17 -3.22
N ILE A 379 -7.45 26.41 -3.67
CA ILE A 379 -6.19 26.97 -4.16
C ILE A 379 -6.43 27.78 -5.44
N GLY A 380 -7.23 27.26 -6.37
CA GLY A 380 -7.64 27.98 -7.58
C GLY A 380 -8.32 29.31 -7.26
N PHE A 381 -9.30 29.31 -6.33
CA PHE A 381 -9.92 30.56 -5.87
C PHE A 381 -8.90 31.55 -5.29
N ALA A 382 -7.96 31.08 -4.47
CA ALA A 382 -6.95 31.94 -3.87
C ALA A 382 -5.99 32.54 -4.90
N LEU A 383 -5.62 31.77 -5.94
CA LEU A 383 -4.80 32.25 -7.06
C LEU A 383 -5.56 33.26 -7.93
N ASP A 384 -6.82 32.97 -8.29
CA ASP A 384 -7.68 33.85 -9.09
C ASP A 384 -7.91 35.22 -8.41
N ASN A 385 -7.88 35.24 -7.08
CA ASN A 385 -8.03 36.46 -6.27
C ASN A 385 -6.69 37.09 -5.84
N ASN A 386 -5.56 36.66 -6.41
CA ASN A 386 -4.22 37.17 -6.13
C ASN A 386 -3.80 37.09 -4.64
N LEU A 387 -4.29 36.08 -3.91
CA LEU A 387 -4.04 35.92 -2.46
C LEU A 387 -2.69 35.24 -2.14
N LYS A 388 -1.89 34.87 -3.15
CA LYS A 388 -0.68 34.05 -2.96
C LYS A 388 0.40 34.67 -2.06
N ASN A 389 0.48 35.99 -2.03
CA ASN A 389 1.46 36.74 -1.23
C ASN A 389 0.92 37.17 0.15
N GLU A 390 -0.36 36.95 0.40
CA GLU A 390 -1.03 37.32 1.64
C GLU A 390 -0.65 36.37 2.77
N LYS A 391 -0.81 36.83 4.02
CA LYS A 391 -0.59 35.97 5.20
C LYS A 391 -1.70 34.94 5.27
N PHE A 392 -1.36 33.68 4.98
CA PHE A 392 -2.30 32.57 4.99
C PHE A 392 -1.98 31.64 6.15
N TYR A 393 -2.96 31.37 7.01
CA TYR A 393 -2.92 30.20 7.88
C TYR A 393 -3.53 29.02 7.14
N ALA A 394 -2.82 27.90 7.12
CA ALA A 394 -3.31 26.64 6.59
C ALA A 394 -2.77 25.51 7.47
N PHE A 395 -3.57 24.46 7.65
CA PHE A 395 -3.12 23.28 8.38
C PHE A 395 -2.03 22.51 7.62
N PHE A 396 -1.54 21.43 8.22
CA PHE A 396 -0.33 20.75 7.77
C PHE A 396 -0.37 20.38 6.28
N LEU A 397 -1.34 19.58 5.82
CA LEU A 397 -1.35 19.11 4.44
C LEU A 397 -1.56 20.26 3.47
N ALA A 398 -2.53 21.14 3.76
CA ALA A 398 -2.83 22.31 2.95
C ALA A 398 -1.59 23.20 2.74
N ARG A 399 -0.79 23.41 3.78
CA ARG A 399 0.48 24.15 3.69
C ARG A 399 1.49 23.47 2.78
N GLU A 400 1.65 22.15 2.89
CA GLU A 400 2.61 21.41 2.08
C GLU A 400 2.23 21.46 0.59
N ILE A 401 0.94 21.34 0.24
CA ILE A 401 0.50 21.39 -1.16
C ILE A 401 0.54 22.79 -1.76
N MET A 402 0.33 23.85 -0.97
CA MET A 402 0.39 25.24 -1.43
C MET A 402 1.83 25.75 -1.63
N SER A 403 2.82 25.04 -1.07
CA SER A 403 4.23 25.43 -1.09
C SER A 403 5.10 24.61 -2.05
N LYS A 404 4.59 23.49 -2.57
CA LYS A 404 5.38 22.53 -3.34
C LYS A 404 4.74 22.20 -4.69
N PRO A 405 5.33 22.66 -5.81
CA PRO A 405 4.81 22.40 -7.14
C PRO A 405 4.72 20.92 -7.51
N VAL A 406 5.62 20.08 -6.97
CA VAL A 406 5.61 18.63 -7.18
C VAL A 406 4.29 17.96 -6.81
N CYS A 407 3.52 18.57 -5.91
CA CYS A 407 2.22 18.06 -5.49
C CYS A 407 1.14 18.21 -6.56
N GLY A 408 1.33 19.10 -7.54
CA GLY A 408 0.40 19.32 -8.66
C GLY A 408 -0.72 20.33 -8.43
N TYR A 409 -0.75 21.03 -7.28
CA TYR A 409 -1.77 22.06 -6.99
C TYR A 409 -1.36 23.47 -7.40
N VAL A 410 -0.07 23.74 -7.54
CA VAL A 410 0.49 25.05 -7.89
C VAL A 410 1.65 24.86 -8.86
N SER A 411 1.86 25.83 -9.76
CA SER A 411 3.08 25.94 -10.55
C SER A 411 4.25 26.56 -9.74
N ASN A 412 5.44 26.60 -10.32
CA ASN A 412 6.61 27.24 -9.71
C ASN A 412 6.42 28.75 -9.44
N ASP A 413 5.60 29.44 -10.24
CA ASP A 413 5.30 30.87 -10.10
C ASP A 413 4.04 31.16 -9.26
N GLU A 414 3.31 30.12 -8.86
CA GLU A 414 2.07 30.19 -8.07
C GLU A 414 2.25 29.80 -6.60
N ILE A 415 3.48 29.47 -6.18
CA ILE A 415 3.81 29.10 -4.80
C ILE A 415 3.36 30.19 -3.81
N PHE A 416 2.71 29.77 -2.73
CA PHE A 416 2.34 30.64 -1.62
C PHE A 416 3.54 30.83 -0.69
N THR A 417 4.02 32.07 -0.54
CA THR A 417 5.28 32.35 0.17
C THR A 417 5.10 32.72 1.65
N ASN A 418 3.87 33.02 2.09
CA ASN A 418 3.60 33.57 3.41
C ASN A 418 2.63 32.69 4.21
N LEU A 419 2.94 31.40 4.27
CA LEU A 419 2.16 30.39 4.97
C LEU A 419 2.55 30.30 6.45
N GLN A 420 1.57 30.30 7.34
CA GLN A 420 1.72 30.23 8.79
C GLN A 420 1.31 28.84 9.29
N SER A 421 2.15 28.22 10.12
CA SER A 421 1.91 26.90 10.72
C SER A 421 1.28 26.95 12.11
N LYS A 422 1.45 28.08 12.81
CA LYS A 422 0.90 28.28 14.15
C LYS A 422 -0.40 29.03 14.03
N GLN A 423 -1.42 28.52 14.71
CA GLN A 423 -2.67 29.24 14.93
C GLN A 423 -2.32 30.59 15.55
N ASN A 424 -2.51 31.65 14.77
CA ASN A 424 -2.29 33.01 15.22
C ASN A 424 -3.40 33.89 14.66
N ASP A 425 -3.82 34.86 15.45
CA ASP A 425 -4.83 35.84 15.04
C ASP A 425 -4.25 36.88 14.07
N LYS A 426 -3.05 36.68 13.53
CA LYS A 426 -2.35 37.68 12.68
C LYS A 426 -2.37 37.32 11.20
N SER A 427 -2.99 36.21 10.83
CA SER A 427 -3.14 35.83 9.42
C SER A 427 -4.30 36.61 8.79
N THR A 428 -4.14 37.00 7.53
CA THR A 428 -5.18 37.71 6.78
C THR A 428 -6.25 36.72 6.32
N TYR A 429 -5.81 35.54 5.87
CA TYR A 429 -6.66 34.47 5.37
C TYR A 429 -6.40 33.15 6.11
N TYR A 430 -7.42 32.31 6.18
CA TYR A 430 -7.39 31.01 6.84
C TYR A 430 -8.01 29.96 5.92
N LEU A 431 -7.28 28.88 5.64
CA LEU A 431 -7.76 27.72 4.87
C LEU A 431 -8.08 26.60 5.86
N PHE A 432 -9.37 26.27 5.97
CA PHE A 432 -9.85 25.15 6.78
C PHE A 432 -10.43 24.07 5.87
N SER A 433 -10.30 22.81 6.26
CA SER A 433 -10.94 21.70 5.57
C SER A 433 -11.59 20.73 6.55
N SER A 434 -12.43 19.82 6.10
CA SER A 434 -13.04 18.81 6.98
C SER A 434 -12.17 17.58 7.23
N PHE A 435 -11.07 17.44 6.51
CA PHE A 435 -10.26 16.21 6.43
C PHE A 435 -8.78 16.43 6.77
N ASP A 436 -8.36 17.69 6.94
CA ASP A 436 -7.04 18.10 7.42
C ASP A 436 -7.23 19.06 8.60
N THR A 437 -7.91 18.59 9.65
CA THR A 437 -8.17 19.35 10.90
C THR A 437 -8.06 18.46 12.14
N ASP A 438 -7.56 19.04 13.23
CA ASP A 438 -7.58 18.44 14.57
C ASP A 438 -8.57 19.15 15.52
N GLU A 439 -8.71 18.63 16.75
CA GLU A 439 -9.60 19.20 17.76
C GLU A 439 -9.24 20.65 18.13
N GLU A 440 -7.94 20.98 18.13
CA GLU A 440 -7.45 22.32 18.45
C GLU A 440 -7.85 23.31 17.34
N GLU A 441 -7.76 22.90 16.08
CA GLU A 441 -8.16 23.72 14.94
C GLU A 441 -9.66 23.96 14.88
N ILE A 442 -10.46 22.93 15.19
CA ILE A 442 -11.92 23.09 15.31
C ILE A 442 -12.27 24.10 16.42
N ALA A 443 -11.54 24.07 17.55
CA ALA A 443 -11.72 25.04 18.62
C ALA A 443 -11.32 26.46 18.17
N PHE A 444 -10.18 26.60 17.51
CA PHE A 444 -9.68 27.87 16.97
C PHE A 444 -10.64 28.49 15.95
N GLN A 445 -11.18 27.67 15.03
CA GLN A 445 -12.12 28.10 14.01
C GLN A 445 -13.40 28.71 14.61
N LYS A 446 -13.83 28.23 15.79
CA LYS A 446 -15.01 28.76 16.52
C LYS A 446 -14.76 30.10 17.20
N THR A 447 -13.52 30.40 17.58
CA THR A 447 -13.15 31.66 18.24
C THR A 447 -12.69 32.73 17.27
N LEU A 448 -12.39 32.36 16.03
CA LEU A 448 -11.85 33.25 15.01
C LEU A 448 -12.88 34.27 14.53
N ASN A 449 -12.57 35.57 14.65
CA ASN A 449 -13.36 36.65 14.05
C ASN A 449 -13.03 36.81 12.56
N ALA A 450 -13.63 35.96 11.72
CA ALA A 450 -13.41 35.95 10.27
C ALA A 450 -14.70 35.64 9.50
N GLU A 451 -14.85 36.22 8.31
CA GLU A 451 -15.94 35.92 7.38
C GLU A 451 -15.51 34.87 6.36
N VAL A 452 -16.43 33.98 5.97
CA VAL A 452 -16.21 33.01 4.90
C VAL A 452 -16.29 33.75 3.56
N ILE A 453 -15.20 33.78 2.81
CA ILE A 453 -15.15 34.38 1.46
C ILE A 453 -15.22 33.33 0.36
N PHE A 454 -14.96 32.06 0.69
CA PHE A 454 -15.09 30.93 -0.22
C PHE A 454 -15.43 29.67 0.57
N ARG A 455 -16.35 28.87 0.04
CA ARG A 455 -16.66 27.52 0.52
C ARG A 455 -16.91 26.62 -0.68
N TYR A 456 -16.30 25.45 -0.65
CA TYR A 456 -16.60 24.37 -1.59
C TYR A 456 -16.86 23.10 -0.80
N GLU A 457 -17.83 22.32 -1.25
CA GLU A 457 -18.26 21.09 -0.60
C GLU A 457 -18.50 20.03 -1.66
N GLN A 458 -17.86 18.88 -1.46
CA GLN A 458 -17.99 17.71 -2.31
C GLN A 458 -18.31 16.50 -1.43
N LYS A 459 -19.59 16.12 -1.45
CA LYS A 459 -20.18 15.14 -0.54
C LYS A 459 -19.95 15.54 0.93
N GLU A 460 -19.23 14.74 1.70
CA GLU A 460 -18.96 14.99 3.11
C GLU A 460 -17.66 15.79 3.35
N ASN A 461 -16.90 16.04 2.27
CA ASN A 461 -15.67 16.82 2.35
C ASN A 461 -15.95 18.28 2.02
N TRP A 462 -15.44 19.20 2.83
CA TRP A 462 -15.54 20.63 2.55
C TRP A 462 -14.22 21.34 2.80
N VAL A 463 -14.10 22.51 2.18
CA VAL A 463 -13.01 23.45 2.38
C VAL A 463 -13.57 24.87 2.45
N GLU A 464 -12.99 25.70 3.31
CA GLU A 464 -13.36 27.09 3.49
C GLU A 464 -12.12 27.98 3.48
N ILE A 465 -12.21 29.12 2.79
CA ILE A 465 -11.29 30.23 2.99
C ILE A 465 -12.03 31.33 3.75
N LYS A 466 -11.49 31.69 4.90
CA LYS A 466 -11.99 32.80 5.73
C LYS A 466 -11.04 33.99 5.66
N ARG A 467 -11.60 35.20 5.60
CA ARG A 467 -10.88 36.47 5.71
C ARG A 467 -11.11 37.05 7.08
N ARG A 468 -10.04 37.47 7.75
CA ARG A 468 -10.13 38.12 9.06
C ARG A 468 -10.95 39.42 8.97
N ILE A 469 -11.81 39.64 9.96
CA ILE A 469 -12.52 40.92 10.14
C ILE A 469 -11.75 41.70 11.21
N ASP A 470 -11.23 42.87 10.82
CA ASP A 470 -10.51 43.77 11.71
C ASP A 470 -11.42 44.50 12.70
#